data_AF-A0A4Q0SZG2-F1
#
_entry.id   AF-A0A4Q0SZG2-F1
#
_cell.length_a   1.000
_cell.length_b   1.000
_cell.length_c   1.000
_cell.angle_alpha   90.00
_cell.angle_beta   90.00
_cell.angle_gamma   90.00
#
_symmetry.space_group_name_H-M   'P 1'
#
loop_
_entity.id
_entity.type
_entity.pdbx_description
1 polymer ?
#
loop_
_entity_poly.entity_id
_entity_poly.type
_entity_poly.pdbx_seq_one_letter_code
_entity_poly.pdbx_strand_id
1 'polypeptide(L)' 'MDDALRELEHVDERQAKIVVMRFFAGMTEDETADVLGISVSTVKREWRMARAWLYKELSYGSAKGPSPRS' A
#
# COMPACT_ATOMS: atom_id res chain seq x y z
N MET A 1 5.69 -1.58 10.00
CA MET A 1 4.76 -1.79 8.86
C MET A 1 3.72 -0.68 8.83
N ASP A 2 3.14 -0.33 9.98
CA ASP A 2 2.14 0.74 10.08
C ASP A 2 2.67 2.11 9.62
N ASP A 3 3.91 2.46 9.94
CA ASP A 3 4.47 3.75 9.49
C ASP A 3 4.67 3.82 7.97
N ALA A 4 5.15 2.74 7.35
CA ALA A 4 5.26 2.67 5.89
C ALA A 4 3.88 2.74 5.20
N LEU A 5 2.85 2.16 5.82
CA LEU A 5 1.48 2.25 5.30
C LEU A 5 0.92 3.67 5.39
N ARG A 6 1.19 4.40 6.49
CA ARG A 6 0.83 5.82 6.62
C ARG A 6 1.52 6.68 5.57
N GLU A 7 2.81 6.45 5.34
CA GLU A 7 3.55 7.14 4.27
C GLU A 7 2.99 6.79 2.88
N LEU A 8 2.60 5.53 2.65
CA LEU A 8 1.93 5.14 1.40
C LEU A 8 0.58 5.85 1.25
N GLU A 9 -0.19 6.04 2.32
CA GLU A 9 -1.46 6.77 2.27
C GLU A 9 -1.27 8.23 1.85
N HIS A 10 -0.17 8.86 2.26
CA HIS A 10 0.20 10.20 1.81
C HIS A 10 0.63 10.27 0.34
N VAL A 11 1.24 9.19 -0.18
CA VAL A 11 1.67 9.10 -1.58
C VAL A 11 0.51 8.76 -2.50
N ASP A 12 -0.26 7.72 -2.15
CA ASP A 12 -1.40 7.23 -2.90
C ASP A 12 -2.39 6.53 -1.95
N GLU A 13 -3.45 7.28 -1.61
CA GLU A 13 -4.53 6.83 -0.73
C GLU A 13 -5.23 5.56 -1.26
N ARG A 14 -5.33 5.39 -2.59
CA ARG A 14 -5.99 4.21 -3.18
C ARG A 14 -5.13 2.97 -2.99
N GLN A 15 -3.83 3.08 -3.19
CA GLN A 15 -2.90 1.99 -2.94
C GLN A 15 -2.88 1.57 -1.47
N ALA A 16 -2.89 2.54 -0.54
CA ALA A 16 -3.00 2.26 0.88
C ALA A 16 -4.29 1.52 1.24
N LYS A 17 -5.44 1.98 0.72
CA LYS A 17 -6.74 1.30 0.90
C LYS A 17 -6.72 -0.14 0.39
N ILE A 18 -6.15 -0.38 -0.80
CA ILE A 18 -6.01 -1.74 -1.36
C ILE A 18 -5.15 -2.62 -0.44
N VAL A 19 -4.07 -2.08 0.12
CA VAL A 19 -3.23 -2.82 1.07
C VAL A 19 -3.98 -3.17 2.34
N VAL A 20 -4.73 -2.22 2.91
CA VAL A 20 -5.55 -2.46 4.11
C VAL A 20 -6.56 -3.57 3.87
N MET A 21 -7.36 -3.46 2.80
CA MET A 21 -8.39 -4.45 2.48
C MET A 21 -7.81 -5.84 2.22
N ARG A 22 -6.74 -5.94 1.45
CA ARG A 22 -6.19 -7.24 1.07
C ARG A 22 -5.37 -7.90 2.19
N PHE A 23 -4.63 -7.12 2.95
CA PHE A 23 -3.67 -7.65 3.92
C PHE A 23 -4.27 -7.76 5.33
N PHE A 24 -5.10 -6.79 5.73
CA PHE A 24 -5.69 -6.75 7.08
C PHE A 24 -7.13 -7.26 7.10
N ALA A 25 -7.95 -6.96 6.08
CA ALA A 25 -9.31 -7.49 5.99
C ALA A 25 -9.38 -8.85 5.26
N GLY A 26 -8.27 -9.34 4.70
CA GLY A 26 -8.19 -10.63 4.02
C GLY A 26 -8.97 -10.71 2.71
N MET A 27 -9.33 -9.58 2.13
CA MET A 27 -10.17 -9.51 0.93
C MET A 27 -9.43 -9.97 -0.32
N THR A 28 -10.20 -10.57 -1.23
CA THR A 28 -9.75 -10.92 -2.59
C THR A 28 -9.67 -9.69 -3.50
N GLU A 29 -9.11 -9.87 -4.70
CA GLU A 29 -9.00 -8.80 -5.70
C GLU A 29 -10.37 -8.35 -6.20
N ASP A 30 -11.26 -9.30 -6.43
CA ASP A 30 -12.62 -9.06 -6.90
C ASP A 30 -13.43 -8.30 -5.84
N GLU A 31 -13.42 -8.75 -4.58
CA GLU A 31 -14.09 -8.05 -3.47
C GLU A 31 -13.54 -6.63 -3.26
N THR A 32 -12.21 -6.46 -3.38
CA THR A 32 -11.58 -5.14 -3.27
C THR A 32 -12.00 -4.24 -4.44
N ALA A 33 -12.16 -4.80 -5.64
CA ALA A 33 -12.59 -4.06 -6.84
C ALA A 33 -14.03 -3.58 -6.69
N ASP A 34 -14.90 -4.45 -6.17
CA ASP A 34 -16.31 -4.15 -5.91
C ASP A 34 -16.46 -3.04 -4.86
N VAL A 35 -15.70 -3.11 -3.75
CA VAL A 35 -15.73 -2.07 -2.71
C VAL A 35 -15.21 -0.72 -3.22
N LEU A 36 -14.20 -0.72 -4.08
CA LEU A 36 -13.62 0.51 -4.63
C LEU A 36 -14.31 1.02 -5.89
N GLY A 37 -15.25 0.26 -6.47
CA GLY A 37 -15.90 0.60 -7.73
C GLY A 37 -14.94 0.69 -8.92
N ILE A 38 -13.87 -0.11 -8.94
CA ILE A 38 -12.86 -0.14 -10.01
C ILE A 38 -12.73 -1.54 -10.60
N SER A 39 -12.05 -1.66 -11.74
CA SER A 39 -11.81 -2.98 -12.33
C SER A 39 -10.81 -3.81 -11.52
N VAL A 40 -11.00 -5.12 -11.50
CA VAL A 40 -10.07 -6.10 -10.91
C VAL A 40 -8.65 -5.95 -11.49
N SER A 41 -8.55 -5.64 -12.79
CA SER A 41 -7.28 -5.36 -13.45
C SER A 41 -6.57 -4.12 -12.88
N THR A 42 -7.32 -3.09 -12.51
CA THR A 42 -6.80 -1.91 -11.83
C THR A 42 -6.33 -2.29 -10.43
N VAL A 43 -7.13 -3.02 -9.64
CA VAL A 43 -6.73 -3.51 -8.31
C VAL A 43 -5.43 -4.30 -8.36
N LYS A 44 -5.30 -5.24 -9.31
CA LYS A 44 -4.07 -6.03 -9.52
C LYS A 44 -2.85 -5.16 -9.79
N ARG A 45 -3.01 -4.12 -10.62
CA ARG A 45 -1.92 -3.19 -10.94
C ARG A 45 -1.52 -2.36 -9.72
N GLU A 46 -2.49 -1.73 -9.08
CA GLU A 46 -2.25 -0.89 -7.90
C GLU A 46 -1.68 -1.71 -6.74
N TRP A 47 -2.15 -2.95 -6.54
CA TRP A 47 -1.59 -3.87 -5.54
C TRP A 47 -0.12 -4.20 -5.79
N ARG A 48 0.25 -4.46 -7.05
CA ARG A 48 1.66 -4.72 -7.41
C ARG A 48 2.53 -3.50 -7.12
N MET A 49 2.05 -2.31 -7.46
CA MET A 49 2.76 -1.04 -7.21
C MET A 49 2.92 -0.77 -5.72
N ALA A 50 1.83 -0.91 -4.95
CA ALA A 50 1.82 -0.75 -3.50
C ALA A 50 2.80 -1.70 -2.82
N ARG A 51 2.82 -2.99 -3.20
CA ARG A 51 3.78 -3.96 -2.67
C ARG A 51 5.23 -3.62 -3.00
N ALA A 52 5.50 -3.19 -4.23
CA ALA A 52 6.85 -2.80 -4.64
C ALA A 52 7.33 -1.56 -3.87
N TRP A 53 6.44 -0.58 -3.68
CA TRP A 53 6.72 0.61 -2.89
C TRP A 53 6.97 0.26 -1.42
N LEU A 54 6.09 -0.55 -0.79
CA LEU A 54 6.25 -0.98 0.60
C LEU A 54 7.52 -1.80 0.79
N TYR A 55 7.86 -2.69 -0.14
CA TYR A 55 9.11 -3.43 -0.07
C TYR A 55 10.32 -2.51 -0.12
N LYS A 56 10.29 -1.49 -0.98
CA LYS A 56 11.33 -0.45 -1.03
C LYS A 56 11.40 0.30 0.30
N GLU A 57 10.29 0.82 0.82
CA GLU A 57 10.30 1.62 2.06
C GLU A 57 10.74 0.78 3.27
N LEU A 58 10.31 -0.47 3.37
CA LEU A 58 10.73 -1.39 4.44
C LEU A 58 12.20 -1.82 4.29
N SER A 59 12.68 -2.03 3.06
CA SER A 59 14.08 -2.38 2.80
C SER A 59 15.03 -1.21 3.06
N TYR A 60 14.62 0.02 2.74
CA TYR A 60 15.39 1.24 3.03
C TYR A 60 15.21 1.70 4.48
N GLY A 61 14.09 1.34 5.13
CA GLY A 61 13.77 1.64 6.53
C GLY A 61 14.71 0.98 7.53
N SER A 62 15.35 -0.15 7.20
CA SER A 62 16.43 -0.75 8.00
C SER A 62 17.68 0.14 8.08
N ALA A 63 17.84 1.12 7.17
CA ALA A 63 18.92 2.10 7.17
C ALA A 63 18.45 3.53 7.54
N LYS A 64 17.14 3.73 7.79
CA LYS A 64 16.55 5.03 8.10
C LYS A 64 16.30 5.12 9.61
N GLY A 65 17.36 5.37 10.37
CA GLY A 65 17.20 6.14 11.61
C GLY A 65 16.54 7.49 11.29
N PRO A 66 15.90 8.16 12.26
CA PRO A 66 15.13 9.38 11.99
C PRO A 66 16.05 10.43 11.36
N SER A 67 15.94 10.65 10.05
CA SER A 67 16.61 11.76 9.40
C SER A 67 16.00 13.05 9.98
N PRO A 68 16.81 13.91 10.62
CA PRO A 68 16.32 15.16 11.14
C PRO A 68 15.91 16.02 9.95
N ARG A 69 14.70 16.57 9.98
CA ARG A 69 14.33 17.67 9.09
C ARG A 69 15.32 18.82 9.33
N SER A 70 15.98 19.27 8.27
CA SER A 70 16.64 20.56 8.16
C SER A 70 16.16 21.21 6.87
#